data_AF-N1JIF4-F1
#
_entry.id   AF-N1JIF4-F1
#
_cell.length_a   1.000
_cell.length_b   1.000
_cell.length_c   1.000
_cell.angle_alpha   90.00
_cell.angle_beta   90.00
_cell.angle_gamma   90.00
#
_symmetry.space_group_name_H-M   'P 1'
#
loop_
_entity.id
_entity.type
_entity.pdbx_description
1 polymer ?
#
loop_
_entity_poly.entity_id
_entity_poly.type
_entity_poly.pdbx_seq_one_letter_code
_entity_poly.pdbx_strand_id
1 'polypeptide(L)'
;MAARQILRRDAMAAKTPSSFLRHVWLRRPIQYDIATSIQNHVAAQHLEYKASQSSSAPLQNPYQPPLPTILTFTTSPVYTLGRRDSLASLPKSTVEALISPMPGIPGDKRRSNTCRAFIHEAQRGGQTTFHGPGQLLIWPIIDLKAAWPGCGPMDVRSYVSLLENCTIRSLSHFDCQSRQTRHPGIWECTGQKKIAALGVHLRRNISSYGVACNLSTDLRFYDRIVACGLKGKGTTSVNEVTGKNIDPAKFANVWVSQMANLLYGQALDSASTPAEPRVQNSDVEELGLPPEITRMIWYMNVPRTVVKWTRNIKKVDLSDMNITSDIPVKYEKNDNGDELLKDLLEMNDQNEAMSRPSFRKCAGIGRWSPPIGPNGSLSVVRKIIR
;
A
#
# COMPACT_ATOMS: atom_id res chain seq x y z
N MET A 1 -13.09 8.58 51.50
CA MET A 1 -13.47 7.51 50.56
C MET A 1 -14.00 8.01 49.20
N ALA A 2 -14.58 9.22 49.10
CA ALA A 2 -15.10 9.76 47.83
C ALA A 2 -14.03 10.12 46.77
N ALA A 3 -12.83 10.58 47.18
CA ALA A 3 -11.76 10.96 46.24
C ALA A 3 -11.17 9.79 45.43
N ARG A 4 -11.18 8.56 45.99
CA ARG A 4 -10.76 7.34 45.26
C ARG A 4 -11.80 6.87 44.23
N GLN A 5 -13.06 7.30 44.37
CA GLN A 5 -14.15 6.97 43.44
C GLN A 5 -14.17 7.92 42.24
N ILE A 6 -13.75 9.18 42.44
CA ILE A 6 -13.61 10.19 41.37
C ILE A 6 -12.39 9.87 40.49
N LEU A 7 -11.24 9.54 41.08
CA LEU A 7 -10.06 9.12 40.31
C LEU A 7 -10.26 7.80 39.52
N ARG A 8 -11.17 6.91 39.97
CA ARG A 8 -11.57 5.72 39.21
C ARG A 8 -12.53 6.03 38.06
N ARG A 9 -13.33 7.10 38.15
CA ARG A 9 -14.19 7.56 37.04
C ARG A 9 -13.36 8.24 35.95
N ASP A 10 -12.34 9.02 36.32
CA ASP A 10 -11.44 9.66 35.36
C ASP A 10 -10.46 8.67 34.71
N ALA A 11 -10.03 7.62 35.42
CA ALA A 11 -9.26 6.51 34.84
C ALA A 11 -10.11 5.55 33.97
N MET A 12 -11.45 5.61 34.08
CA MET A 12 -12.39 4.90 33.20
C MET A 12 -12.84 5.72 31.99
N ALA A 13 -12.42 6.99 31.88
CA ALA A 13 -12.38 7.70 30.61
C ALA A 13 -11.14 7.28 29.78
N ALA A 14 -10.86 5.98 29.74
CA ALA A 14 -10.15 5.41 28.60
C ALA A 14 -11.05 5.69 27.40
N LYS A 15 -10.75 6.80 26.70
CA LYS A 15 -11.44 7.26 25.48
C LYS A 15 -11.91 6.03 24.73
N THR A 16 -13.22 5.89 24.59
CA THR A 16 -13.87 4.85 23.79
C THR A 16 -13.01 4.62 22.55
N PRO A 17 -12.51 3.40 22.29
CA PRO A 17 -11.64 3.18 21.14
C PRO A 17 -12.34 3.76 19.93
N SER A 18 -11.64 4.68 19.26
CA SER A 18 -12.19 5.44 18.13
C SER A 18 -12.93 4.47 17.21
N SER A 19 -14.24 4.66 17.07
CA SER A 19 -15.16 3.80 16.31
C SER A 19 -14.97 3.94 14.79
N PHE A 20 -13.74 4.22 14.37
CA PHE A 20 -13.39 4.61 13.03
C PHE A 20 -12.45 3.57 12.43
N LEU A 21 -12.74 3.23 11.19
CA LEU A 21 -11.92 2.41 10.32
C LEU A 21 -11.15 3.35 9.40
N ARG A 22 -9.82 3.35 9.46
CA ARG A 22 -9.01 4.14 8.53
C ARG A 22 -9.04 3.49 7.15
N HIS A 23 -9.35 4.25 6.12
CA HIS A 23 -9.28 3.81 4.73
C HIS A 23 -8.16 4.56 4.00
N VAL A 24 -7.22 3.82 3.45
CA VAL A 24 -6.15 4.37 2.61
C VAL A 24 -6.30 3.81 1.20
N TRP A 25 -6.74 4.67 0.28
CA TRP A 25 -6.86 4.35 -1.14
C TRP A 25 -5.61 4.81 -1.90
N LEU A 26 -4.85 3.86 -2.45
CA LEU A 26 -3.70 4.18 -3.29
C LEU A 26 -4.18 4.49 -4.72
N ARG A 27 -4.32 5.78 -5.02
CA ARG A 27 -4.96 6.30 -6.24
C ARG A 27 -4.35 5.80 -7.55
N ARG A 28 -3.06 5.48 -7.57
CA ARG A 28 -2.37 4.94 -8.74
C ARG A 28 -2.01 3.47 -8.54
N PRO A 29 -1.96 2.67 -9.62
CA PRO A 29 -1.44 1.31 -9.53
C PRO A 29 -0.05 1.32 -8.89
N ILE A 30 0.10 0.58 -7.80
CA ILE A 30 1.34 0.50 -7.03
C ILE A 30 2.03 -0.85 -7.25
N GLN A 31 3.34 -0.94 -7.08
CA GLN A 31 4.01 -2.24 -7.07
C GLN A 31 3.65 -3.02 -5.79
N TYR A 32 3.49 -4.33 -5.93
CA TYR A 32 2.99 -5.20 -4.85
C TYR A 32 3.90 -5.21 -3.61
N ASP A 33 5.22 -5.14 -3.82
CA ASP A 33 6.25 -5.05 -2.78
C ASP A 33 6.18 -3.75 -1.98
N ILE A 34 5.88 -2.63 -2.63
CA ILE A 34 5.69 -1.34 -1.96
C ILE A 34 4.41 -1.39 -1.11
N ALA A 35 3.30 -1.90 -1.65
CA ALA A 35 2.09 -2.12 -0.85
C ALA A 35 2.35 -3.05 0.35
N THR A 36 3.17 -4.09 0.17
CA THR A 36 3.57 -5.00 1.25
C THR A 36 4.39 -4.27 2.31
N SER A 37 5.30 -3.37 1.92
CA SER A 37 6.06 -2.53 2.85
C SER A 37 5.15 -1.61 3.67
N ILE A 38 4.16 -0.96 3.03
CA ILE A 38 3.15 -0.14 3.72
C ILE A 38 2.37 -0.98 4.74
N GLN A 39 1.86 -2.14 4.31
CA GLN A 39 1.13 -3.06 5.19
C GLN A 39 1.98 -3.49 6.38
N ASN A 40 3.23 -3.88 6.16
CA ASN A 40 4.13 -4.34 7.22
C ASN A 40 4.40 -3.24 8.24
N HIS A 41 4.54 -1.99 7.79
CA HIS A 41 4.69 -0.85 8.69
C HIS A 41 3.45 -0.66 9.57
N VAL A 42 2.25 -0.65 8.97
CA VAL A 42 0.99 -0.51 9.74
C VAL A 42 0.82 -1.69 10.71
N ALA A 43 1.10 -2.92 10.27
CA ALA A 43 1.03 -4.10 11.13
C ALA A 43 2.05 -4.02 12.29
N ALA A 44 3.24 -3.48 12.05
CA ALA A 44 4.26 -3.28 13.09
C ALA A 44 3.78 -2.34 14.19
N GLN A 45 3.12 -1.22 13.84
CA GLN A 45 2.52 -0.30 14.82
C GLN A 45 1.53 -1.03 15.75
N HIS A 46 0.65 -1.86 15.17
CA HIS A 46 -0.30 -2.68 15.96
C HIS A 46 0.43 -3.68 16.88
N LEU A 47 1.50 -4.30 16.39
CA LEU A 47 2.29 -5.27 17.16
C LEU A 47 3.07 -4.62 18.31
N GLU A 48 3.65 -3.44 18.08
CA GLU A 48 4.33 -2.62 19.08
C GLU A 48 3.36 -2.17 20.16
N TYR A 49 2.16 -1.72 19.78
CA TYR A 49 1.11 -1.40 20.74
C TYR A 49 0.74 -2.61 21.62
N LYS A 50 0.51 -3.79 21.03
CA LYS A 50 0.21 -5.00 21.84
C LYS A 50 1.35 -5.41 22.76
N ALA A 51 2.60 -5.24 22.32
CA ALA A 51 3.76 -5.51 23.14
C ALA A 51 3.83 -4.54 24.33
N SER A 52 3.52 -3.25 24.12
CA SER A 52 3.52 -2.25 25.20
C SER A 52 2.44 -2.52 26.25
N GLN A 53 1.29 -3.07 25.86
CA GLN A 53 0.24 -3.49 26.80
C GLN A 53 0.63 -4.71 27.67
N SER A 54 1.59 -5.52 27.21
CA SER A 54 2.03 -6.74 27.91
C SER A 54 3.22 -6.50 28.86
N SER A 55 3.84 -5.33 28.80
CA SER A 55 4.99 -4.97 29.62
C SER A 55 4.55 -4.42 30.98
N SER A 56 5.15 -4.91 32.06
CA SER A 56 4.87 -4.49 33.45
C SER A 56 5.46 -3.13 33.83
N ALA A 57 6.23 -2.49 32.95
CA ALA A 57 6.84 -1.19 33.21
C ALA A 57 5.82 -0.05 32.97
N PRO A 58 5.69 0.93 33.88
CA PRO A 58 4.79 2.05 33.70
C PRO A 58 5.21 2.87 32.47
N LEU A 59 4.38 2.87 31.43
CA LEU A 59 4.58 3.70 30.24
C LEU A 59 4.39 5.17 30.63
N GLN A 60 5.41 6.01 30.41
CA GLN A 60 5.34 7.47 30.60
C GLN A 60 4.33 8.15 29.66
N ASN A 61 3.85 7.43 28.63
CA ASN A 61 2.77 7.89 27.76
C ASN A 61 2.01 6.64 27.25
N PRO A 62 0.71 6.46 27.56
CA PRO A 62 -0.05 5.35 27.01
C PRO A 62 -0.16 5.54 25.50
N TYR A 63 0.54 4.71 24.72
CA TYR A 63 0.35 4.67 23.27
C TYR A 63 -1.15 4.54 22.99
N GLN A 64 -1.73 5.42 22.19
CA GLN A 64 -3.09 5.20 21.69
C GLN A 64 -3.08 3.97 20.78
N PRO A 65 -4.13 3.13 20.80
CA PRO A 65 -4.23 2.01 19.88
C PRO A 65 -4.17 2.53 18.44
N PRO A 66 -3.30 1.97 17.57
CA PRO A 66 -3.28 2.34 16.17
C PRO A 66 -4.65 2.09 15.52
N LEU A 67 -5.05 2.98 14.61
CA LEU A 67 -6.33 2.82 13.94
C LEU A 67 -6.37 1.51 13.13
N PRO A 68 -7.44 0.72 13.23
CA PRO A 68 -7.72 -0.34 12.29
C PRO A 68 -7.71 0.23 10.87
N THR A 69 -6.91 -0.35 9.98
CA THR A 69 -6.64 0.27 8.68
C THR A 69 -7.00 -0.69 7.56
N ILE A 70 -7.64 -0.18 6.51
CA ILE A 70 -7.87 -0.91 5.26
C ILE A 70 -7.10 -0.23 4.15
N LEU A 71 -6.12 -0.94 3.62
CA LEU A 71 -5.36 -0.53 2.46
C LEU A 71 -6.02 -1.07 1.21
N THR A 72 -6.44 -0.20 0.30
CA THR A 72 -7.07 -0.57 -0.97
C THR A 72 -6.25 -0.02 -2.13
N PHE A 73 -6.02 -0.86 -3.14
CA PHE A 73 -5.19 -0.48 -4.27
C PHE A 73 -5.36 -1.41 -5.47
N THR A 74 -4.87 -0.96 -6.62
CA THR A 74 -4.62 -1.82 -7.78
C THR A 74 -3.11 -1.94 -7.97
N THR A 75 -2.66 -2.99 -8.66
CA THR A 75 -1.23 -3.24 -8.84
C THR A 75 -0.85 -3.52 -10.29
N SER A 76 0.44 -3.38 -10.58
CA SER A 76 1.01 -3.86 -11.84
C SER A 76 0.95 -5.40 -11.86
N PRO A 77 0.90 -6.05 -13.05
CA PRO A 77 0.77 -7.50 -13.13
C PRO A 77 1.82 -8.23 -12.29
N VAL A 78 1.36 -9.14 -11.43
CA VAL A 78 2.19 -9.93 -10.53
C VAL A 78 1.53 -11.26 -10.21
N TYR A 79 2.29 -12.33 -10.27
CA TYR A 79 1.94 -13.60 -9.66
C TYR A 79 2.50 -13.63 -8.24
N THR A 80 1.63 -13.90 -7.28
CA THR A 80 2.07 -14.07 -5.89
C THR A 80 2.05 -15.54 -5.52
N LEU A 81 3.14 -16.02 -4.93
CA LEU A 81 3.25 -17.37 -4.39
C LEU A 81 2.91 -17.29 -2.90
N GLY A 82 1.81 -17.90 -2.47
CA GLY A 82 1.46 -17.97 -1.04
C GLY A 82 2.32 -19.00 -0.31
N ARG A 83 2.20 -19.11 1.01
CA ARG A 83 3.06 -19.99 1.85
C ARG A 83 3.09 -21.48 1.48
N ARG A 84 2.21 -21.96 0.60
CA ARG A 84 2.20 -23.35 0.11
C ARG A 84 3.03 -23.56 -1.16
N ASP A 85 3.46 -22.48 -1.80
CA ASP A 85 4.30 -22.49 -2.99
C ASP A 85 5.54 -21.64 -2.74
N SER A 86 6.66 -21.99 -3.36
CA SER A 86 7.84 -21.14 -3.44
C SER A 86 8.40 -21.15 -4.84
N LEU A 87 9.18 -20.14 -5.19
CA LEU A 87 9.85 -20.07 -6.48
C LEU A 87 10.79 -21.26 -6.67
N ALA A 88 11.43 -21.69 -5.59
CA ALA A 88 12.31 -22.86 -5.58
C ALA A 88 11.56 -24.18 -5.85
N SER A 89 10.26 -24.27 -5.51
CA SER A 89 9.46 -25.48 -5.72
C SER A 89 8.81 -25.54 -7.11
N LEU A 90 8.76 -24.44 -7.86
CA LEU A 90 8.10 -24.41 -9.16
C LEU A 90 8.99 -24.98 -10.29
N PRO A 91 8.42 -25.76 -11.23
CA PRO A 91 9.16 -26.16 -12.42
C PRO A 91 9.64 -24.95 -13.23
N LYS A 92 10.85 -25.03 -13.81
CA LYS A 92 11.42 -23.95 -14.63
C LYS A 92 10.48 -23.51 -15.76
N SER A 93 9.85 -24.47 -16.45
CA SER A 93 8.85 -24.20 -17.50
C SER A 93 7.64 -23.41 -17.00
N THR A 94 7.22 -23.64 -15.74
CA THR A 94 6.14 -22.86 -15.13
C THR A 94 6.61 -21.43 -14.89
N VAL A 95 7.80 -21.24 -14.31
CA VAL A 95 8.37 -19.90 -14.09
C VAL A 95 8.50 -19.12 -15.40
N GLU A 96 9.01 -19.76 -16.46
CA GLU A 96 9.11 -19.18 -17.81
C GLU A 96 7.75 -18.76 -18.37
N ALA A 97 6.72 -19.60 -18.20
CA ALA A 97 5.36 -19.27 -18.62
C ALA A 97 4.80 -18.06 -17.85
N LEU A 98 5.06 -17.96 -16.54
CA LEU A 98 4.61 -16.84 -15.71
C LEU A 98 5.25 -15.52 -16.11
N ILE A 99 6.56 -15.48 -16.35
CA ILE A 99 7.29 -14.25 -16.72
C ILE A 99 7.18 -13.90 -18.20
N SER A 100 6.68 -14.81 -19.02
CA SER A 100 6.50 -14.57 -20.46
C SER A 100 5.63 -13.35 -20.70
N PRO A 101 5.91 -12.51 -21.72
CA PRO A 101 5.05 -11.37 -22.01
C PRO A 101 3.61 -11.82 -22.31
N MET A 102 2.62 -11.12 -21.77
CA MET A 102 1.22 -11.26 -22.12
C MET A 102 0.93 -10.40 -23.35
N PRO A 103 0.51 -10.98 -24.48
CA PRO A 103 0.20 -10.21 -25.68
C PRO A 103 -0.92 -9.20 -25.43
N GLY A 104 -0.82 -8.04 -26.09
CA GLY A 104 -1.91 -7.08 -26.14
C GLY A 104 -3.16 -7.65 -26.83
N ILE A 105 -4.30 -7.00 -26.62
CA ILE A 105 -5.56 -7.30 -27.31
C ILE A 105 -5.75 -6.25 -28.42
N PRO A 106 -5.72 -6.65 -29.70
CA PRO A 106 -6.01 -5.75 -30.80
C PRO A 106 -7.37 -5.06 -30.63
N GLY A 107 -7.43 -3.75 -30.88
CA GLY A 107 -8.65 -2.95 -30.71
C GLY A 107 -8.99 -2.53 -29.28
N ASP A 108 -8.33 -3.08 -28.26
CA ASP A 108 -8.51 -2.64 -26.87
C ASP A 108 -7.45 -1.60 -26.49
N LYS A 109 -7.82 -0.32 -26.43
CA LYS A 109 -6.90 0.77 -26.06
C LYS A 109 -6.29 0.62 -24.67
N ARG A 110 -6.94 -0.10 -23.73
CA ARG A 110 -6.44 -0.32 -22.36
C ARG A 110 -5.48 -1.50 -22.28
N ARG A 111 -5.61 -2.47 -23.19
CA ARG A 111 -4.82 -3.70 -23.25
C ARG A 111 -4.04 -3.84 -24.55
N SER A 112 -3.77 -2.75 -25.27
CA SER A 112 -3.16 -2.79 -26.61
C SER A 112 -1.70 -3.25 -26.58
N ASN A 113 -1.01 -3.01 -25.46
CA ASN A 113 0.43 -3.24 -25.34
C ASN A 113 0.71 -4.55 -24.60
N THR A 114 1.80 -5.19 -25.01
CA THR A 114 2.36 -6.34 -24.31
C THR A 114 2.74 -5.96 -22.87
N CYS A 115 2.38 -6.82 -21.90
CA CYS A 115 2.68 -6.59 -20.48
C CYS A 115 3.37 -7.80 -19.84
N ARG A 116 4.29 -7.58 -18.91
CA ARG A 116 4.96 -8.65 -18.15
C ARG A 116 4.44 -8.67 -16.71
N ALA A 117 4.26 -9.86 -16.17
CA ALA A 117 4.00 -10.04 -14.75
C ALA A 117 5.30 -10.31 -14.00
N PHE A 118 5.41 -9.77 -12.79
CA PHE A 118 6.47 -10.13 -11.85
C PHE A 118 6.08 -11.36 -11.04
N ILE A 119 7.04 -12.00 -10.37
CA ILE A 119 6.77 -13.05 -9.38
C ILE A 119 7.16 -12.50 -8.01
N HIS A 120 6.31 -12.73 -7.01
CA HIS A 120 6.54 -12.29 -5.64
C HIS A 120 6.13 -13.38 -4.64
N GLU A 121 7.04 -13.78 -3.75
CA GLU A 121 6.70 -14.69 -2.65
C GLU A 121 6.04 -13.90 -1.51
N ALA A 122 4.79 -14.26 -1.21
CA ALA A 122 3.98 -13.58 -0.22
C ALA A 122 3.72 -14.49 1.00
N GLN A 123 3.76 -13.90 2.19
CA GLN A 123 3.52 -14.63 3.44
C GLN A 123 2.03 -14.95 3.70
N ARG A 124 1.15 -14.70 2.72
CA ARG A 124 -0.28 -15.01 2.80
C ARG A 124 -0.56 -16.51 2.74
N GLY A 125 -1.71 -16.92 3.29
CA GLY A 125 -2.25 -18.25 3.05
C GLY A 125 -2.54 -18.52 1.55
N GLY A 126 -2.70 -19.80 1.23
CA GLY A 126 -3.01 -20.27 -0.12
C GLY A 126 -1.78 -20.56 -0.99
N GLN A 127 -2.05 -20.91 -2.23
CA GLN A 127 -1.08 -21.20 -3.29
C GLN A 127 -0.93 -19.97 -4.22
N THR A 128 -0.39 -20.17 -5.41
CA THR A 128 -0.21 -19.18 -6.47
C THR A 128 -1.53 -18.51 -6.87
N THR A 129 -1.49 -17.19 -7.07
CA THR A 129 -2.58 -16.40 -7.67
C THR A 129 -2.02 -15.24 -8.50
N PHE A 130 -2.87 -14.59 -9.29
CA PHE A 130 -2.53 -13.41 -10.06
C PHE A 130 -3.17 -12.13 -9.49
N HIS A 131 -2.45 -11.02 -9.61
CA HIS A 131 -2.94 -9.66 -9.40
C HIS A 131 -2.52 -8.73 -10.52
N GLY A 132 -3.36 -7.76 -10.86
CA GLY A 132 -3.05 -6.79 -11.91
C GLY A 132 -4.14 -5.75 -12.10
N PRO A 133 -4.01 -4.90 -13.15
CA PRO A 133 -5.00 -3.88 -13.46
C PRO A 133 -6.41 -4.46 -13.62
N GLY A 134 -7.41 -3.70 -13.15
CA GLY A 134 -8.81 -4.15 -13.13
C GLY A 134 -9.13 -5.12 -11.97
N GLN A 135 -8.15 -5.53 -11.17
CA GLN A 135 -8.36 -6.23 -9.90
C GLN A 135 -8.16 -5.26 -8.73
N LEU A 136 -9.09 -5.24 -7.79
CA LEU A 136 -8.96 -4.47 -6.56
C LEU A 136 -8.42 -5.37 -5.45
N LEU A 137 -7.29 -4.98 -4.86
CA LEU A 137 -6.73 -5.57 -3.65
C LEU A 137 -7.22 -4.77 -2.44
N ILE A 138 -7.68 -5.49 -1.41
CA ILE A 138 -8.25 -4.93 -0.20
C ILE A 138 -7.61 -5.65 0.98
N TRP A 139 -6.77 -4.95 1.73
CA TRP A 139 -5.98 -5.50 2.83
C TRP A 139 -6.37 -4.84 4.15
N PRO A 140 -7.27 -5.45 4.94
CA PRO A 140 -7.55 -5.00 6.29
C PRO A 140 -6.42 -5.44 7.23
N ILE A 141 -5.82 -4.46 7.91
CA ILE A 141 -4.83 -4.62 8.97
C ILE A 141 -5.53 -4.25 10.28
N ILE A 142 -6.04 -5.27 10.96
CA ILE A 142 -6.86 -5.13 12.17
C ILE A 142 -6.44 -6.16 13.22
N ASP A 143 -6.71 -5.89 14.51
CA ASP A 143 -6.57 -6.90 15.57
C ASP A 143 -7.87 -7.73 15.66
N LEU A 144 -7.79 -9.01 15.34
CA LEU A 144 -8.93 -9.93 15.44
C LEU A 144 -9.42 -10.09 16.88
N LYS A 145 -8.59 -9.82 17.89
CA LYS A 145 -8.96 -9.92 19.31
C LYS A 145 -9.45 -8.62 19.93
N ALA A 146 -9.55 -7.54 19.15
CA ALA A 146 -10.22 -6.33 19.62
C ALA A 146 -11.71 -6.60 19.92
N ALA A 147 -12.27 -5.81 20.83
CA ALA A 147 -13.67 -5.88 21.22
C ALA A 147 -14.57 -5.19 20.19
N TRP A 148 -14.64 -5.77 18.97
CA TRP A 148 -15.46 -5.25 17.88
C TRP A 148 -16.94 -5.23 18.26
N PRO A 149 -17.63 -4.08 18.26
CA PRO A 149 -19.02 -4.01 18.70
C PRO A 149 -20.00 -4.86 17.88
N GLY A 150 -19.77 -4.99 16.57
CA GLY A 150 -20.67 -5.69 15.65
C GLY A 150 -20.48 -7.22 15.60
N CYS A 151 -19.29 -7.71 15.95
CA CYS A 151 -18.95 -9.14 15.77
C CYS A 151 -18.12 -9.76 16.90
N GLY A 152 -17.70 -8.97 17.89
CA GLY A 152 -16.80 -9.39 18.96
C GLY A 152 -15.41 -9.83 18.49
N PRO A 153 -14.58 -10.35 19.41
CA PRO A 153 -13.31 -10.99 19.08
C PRO A 153 -13.52 -12.21 18.18
N MET A 154 -12.66 -12.35 17.16
CA MET A 154 -12.79 -13.38 16.13
C MET A 154 -11.64 -14.40 16.19
N ASP A 155 -11.89 -15.59 15.66
CA ASP A 155 -10.83 -16.51 15.22
C ASP A 155 -10.58 -16.32 13.71
N VAL A 156 -9.65 -17.11 13.15
CA VAL A 156 -9.29 -16.99 11.72
C VAL A 156 -10.47 -17.34 10.80
N ARG A 157 -11.31 -18.30 11.18
CA ARG A 157 -12.45 -18.76 10.36
C ARG A 157 -13.57 -17.73 10.37
N SER A 158 -13.87 -17.14 11.52
CA SER A 158 -14.79 -16.02 11.64
C SER A 158 -14.30 -14.82 10.84
N TYR A 159 -13.00 -14.51 10.88
CA TYR A 159 -12.44 -13.42 10.06
C TYR A 159 -12.54 -13.69 8.55
N VAL A 160 -12.25 -14.92 8.09
CA VAL A 160 -12.45 -15.27 6.67
C VAL A 160 -13.94 -15.14 6.28
N SER A 161 -14.84 -15.62 7.14
CA SER A 161 -16.29 -15.50 6.91
C SER A 161 -16.74 -14.04 6.86
N LEU A 162 -16.17 -13.18 7.71
CA LEU A 162 -16.40 -11.72 7.70
C LEU A 162 -15.99 -11.09 6.36
N LEU A 163 -14.79 -11.42 5.86
CA LEU A 163 -14.30 -10.93 4.57
C LEU A 163 -15.17 -11.39 3.40
N GLU A 164 -15.61 -12.66 3.42
CA GLU A 164 -16.50 -13.22 2.42
C GLU A 164 -17.87 -12.52 2.44
N ASN A 165 -18.49 -12.39 3.61
CA ASN A 165 -19.77 -11.70 3.77
C ASN A 165 -19.69 -10.23 3.35
N CYS A 166 -18.62 -9.51 3.73
CA CYS A 166 -18.38 -8.14 3.30
C CYS A 166 -18.31 -8.04 1.78
N THR A 167 -17.59 -8.97 1.15
CA THR A 167 -17.41 -9.00 -0.30
C THR A 167 -18.71 -9.32 -1.03
N ILE A 168 -19.52 -10.27 -0.54
CA ILE A 168 -20.85 -10.57 -1.10
C ILE A 168 -21.77 -9.34 -1.01
N ARG A 169 -21.85 -8.69 0.16
CA ARG A 169 -22.66 -7.46 0.32
C ARG A 169 -22.23 -6.35 -0.64
N SER A 170 -20.92 -6.22 -0.82
CA SER A 170 -20.35 -5.23 -1.73
C SER A 170 -20.65 -5.55 -3.19
N LEU A 171 -20.51 -6.80 -3.61
CA LEU A 171 -20.85 -7.26 -4.96
C LEU A 171 -22.35 -7.09 -5.26
N SER A 172 -23.21 -7.40 -4.28
CA SER A 172 -24.66 -7.21 -4.39
C SER A 172 -25.05 -5.75 -4.63
N HIS A 173 -24.31 -4.78 -4.08
CA HIS A 173 -24.54 -3.35 -4.33
C HIS A 173 -24.34 -2.96 -5.82
N PHE A 174 -23.60 -3.77 -6.58
CA PHE A 174 -23.39 -3.58 -8.01
C PHE A 174 -24.16 -4.60 -8.88
N ASP A 175 -25.19 -5.23 -8.32
CA ASP A 175 -26.00 -6.28 -8.95
C ASP A 175 -25.21 -7.52 -9.37
N CYS A 176 -24.04 -7.74 -8.76
CA CYS A 176 -23.22 -8.92 -8.99
C CYS A 176 -23.59 -10.02 -7.99
N GLN A 177 -24.51 -10.89 -8.39
CA GLN A 177 -24.93 -12.03 -7.57
C GLN A 177 -23.77 -13.02 -7.39
N SER A 178 -23.52 -13.41 -6.14
CA SER A 178 -22.35 -14.20 -5.77
C SER A 178 -22.60 -15.02 -4.51
N ARG A 179 -21.76 -16.03 -4.26
CA ARG A 179 -21.93 -16.96 -3.14
C ARG A 179 -20.61 -17.45 -2.55
N GLN A 180 -20.69 -17.95 -1.32
CA GLN A 180 -19.67 -18.81 -0.72
C GLN A 180 -19.77 -20.24 -1.24
N THR A 181 -18.66 -20.96 -1.17
CA THR A 181 -18.61 -22.41 -1.41
C THR A 181 -17.74 -23.06 -0.33
N ARG A 182 -17.54 -24.38 -0.39
CA ARG A 182 -16.54 -25.07 0.47
C ARG A 182 -15.10 -24.58 0.26
N HIS A 183 -14.83 -23.87 -0.83
CA HIS A 183 -13.51 -23.35 -1.17
C HIS A 183 -13.46 -21.86 -0.87
N PRO A 184 -12.46 -21.39 -0.09
CA PRO A 184 -12.34 -19.97 0.28
C PRO A 184 -12.33 -19.04 -0.93
N GLY A 185 -13.02 -17.90 -0.79
CA GLY A 185 -13.26 -16.99 -1.89
C GLY A 185 -14.75 -16.78 -2.16
N ILE A 186 -15.04 -15.77 -2.96
CA ILE A 186 -16.39 -15.52 -3.47
C ILE A 186 -16.50 -15.97 -4.92
N TRP A 187 -17.59 -16.66 -5.21
CA TRP A 187 -17.85 -17.34 -6.47
C TRP A 187 -19.11 -16.80 -7.13
N GLU A 188 -19.23 -16.93 -8.45
CA GLU A 188 -20.51 -16.67 -9.12
C GLU A 188 -21.58 -17.69 -8.71
N CYS A 189 -22.83 -17.45 -9.10
CA CYS A 189 -24.02 -18.16 -8.60
C CYS A 189 -23.99 -19.69 -8.76
N THR A 190 -23.32 -20.23 -9.77
CA THR A 190 -23.15 -21.68 -9.99
C THR A 190 -22.00 -22.28 -9.16
N GLY A 191 -21.13 -21.44 -8.60
CA GLY A 191 -19.97 -21.88 -7.80
C GLY A 191 -18.85 -22.53 -8.61
N GLN A 192 -18.78 -22.29 -9.92
CA GLN A 192 -17.77 -22.84 -10.83
C GLN A 192 -16.63 -21.85 -11.08
N LYS A 193 -16.91 -20.55 -11.11
CA LYS A 193 -15.89 -19.51 -11.32
C LYS A 193 -15.74 -18.59 -10.11
N LYS A 194 -14.50 -18.33 -9.71
CA LYS A 194 -14.18 -17.45 -8.58
C LYS A 194 -14.14 -15.99 -9.02
N ILE A 195 -14.89 -15.13 -8.34
CA ILE A 195 -14.91 -13.67 -8.54
C ILE A 195 -13.85 -12.99 -7.66
N ALA A 196 -13.72 -13.43 -6.40
CA ALA A 196 -12.77 -12.85 -5.47
C ALA A 196 -11.98 -13.94 -4.72
N ALA A 197 -10.66 -13.80 -4.69
CA ALA A 197 -9.76 -14.65 -3.92
C ALA A 197 -9.52 -14.06 -2.53
N LEU A 198 -9.35 -14.94 -1.55
CA LEU A 198 -9.00 -14.58 -0.18
C LEU A 198 -7.69 -15.25 0.21
N GLY A 199 -6.78 -14.46 0.77
CA GLY A 199 -5.51 -14.94 1.31
C GLY A 199 -5.05 -14.02 2.41
N VAL A 200 -5.06 -14.51 3.65
CA VAL A 200 -4.71 -13.73 4.85
C VAL A 200 -3.48 -14.30 5.54
N HIS A 201 -2.81 -13.46 6.30
CA HIS A 201 -1.77 -13.83 7.26
C HIS A 201 -2.11 -13.21 8.61
N LEU A 202 -1.78 -13.91 9.70
CA LEU A 202 -1.95 -13.39 11.07
C LEU A 202 -0.64 -13.50 11.84
N ARG A 203 -0.25 -12.43 12.52
CA ARG A 203 0.83 -12.43 13.51
C ARG A 203 0.30 -11.81 14.80
N ARG A 204 0.33 -12.55 15.92
CA ARG A 204 -0.26 -12.12 17.21
C ARG A 204 -1.70 -11.58 17.07
N ASN A 205 -2.50 -12.22 16.22
CA ASN A 205 -3.88 -11.85 15.86
C ASN A 205 -4.03 -10.54 15.05
N ILE A 206 -2.95 -9.90 14.63
CA ILE A 206 -2.98 -8.78 13.68
C ILE A 206 -3.03 -9.34 12.25
N SER A 207 -4.01 -8.89 11.46
CA SER A 207 -4.19 -9.32 10.08
C SER A 207 -3.29 -8.61 9.08
N SER A 208 -3.07 -9.30 7.97
CA SER A 208 -2.29 -8.86 6.81
C SER A 208 -2.84 -9.55 5.58
N TYR A 209 -2.68 -8.91 4.42
CA TYR A 209 -3.30 -9.25 3.15
C TYR A 209 -4.83 -9.22 3.26
N GLY A 210 -5.56 -9.95 2.42
CA GLY A 210 -7.02 -9.89 2.46
C GLY A 210 -7.68 -10.44 1.20
N VAL A 211 -8.44 -9.57 0.54
CA VAL A 211 -9.29 -9.90 -0.62
C VAL A 211 -8.66 -9.36 -1.89
N ALA A 212 -8.74 -10.13 -2.97
CA ALA A 212 -8.46 -9.70 -4.33
C ALA A 212 -9.72 -9.92 -5.17
N CYS A 213 -10.43 -8.84 -5.51
CA CYS A 213 -11.69 -8.88 -6.24
C CYS A 213 -11.47 -8.55 -7.71
N ASN A 214 -11.86 -9.46 -8.61
CA ASN A 214 -11.73 -9.25 -10.04
C ASN A 214 -12.88 -8.37 -10.54
N LEU A 215 -12.63 -7.07 -10.79
CA LEU A 215 -13.67 -6.16 -11.29
C LEU A 215 -13.73 -6.22 -12.82
N SER A 216 -12.62 -5.86 -13.47
CA SER A 216 -12.43 -5.92 -14.92
C SER A 216 -11.05 -6.50 -15.27
N THR A 217 -10.58 -7.44 -14.45
CA THR A 217 -9.24 -8.04 -14.52
C THR A 217 -9.03 -8.77 -15.84
N ASP A 218 -7.83 -8.66 -16.42
CA ASP A 218 -7.43 -9.49 -17.55
C ASP A 218 -7.24 -10.94 -17.09
N LEU A 219 -8.23 -11.78 -17.35
CA LEU A 219 -8.25 -13.16 -16.86
C LEU A 219 -7.28 -14.09 -17.61
N ARG A 220 -6.70 -13.67 -18.74
CA ARG A 220 -5.70 -14.46 -19.49
C ARG A 220 -4.46 -14.79 -18.67
N PHE A 221 -4.16 -14.00 -17.64
CA PHE A 221 -3.10 -14.32 -16.68
C PHE A 221 -3.45 -15.53 -15.81
N TYR A 222 -4.73 -15.77 -15.53
CA TYR A 222 -5.15 -16.97 -14.80
C TYR A 222 -4.97 -18.25 -15.63
N ASP A 223 -4.98 -18.18 -16.96
CA ASP A 223 -4.76 -19.35 -17.83
C ASP A 223 -3.36 -19.97 -17.68
N ARG A 224 -2.41 -19.22 -17.09
CA ARG A 224 -1.04 -19.69 -16.85
C ARG A 224 -0.85 -20.36 -15.49
N ILE A 225 -1.89 -20.42 -14.65
CA ILE A 225 -1.82 -20.95 -13.29
C ILE A 225 -3.02 -21.84 -12.97
N VAL A 226 -2.81 -22.83 -12.10
CA VAL A 226 -3.92 -23.48 -11.40
C VAL A 226 -4.19 -22.69 -10.13
N ALA A 227 -4.99 -21.62 -10.24
CA ALA A 227 -5.23 -20.70 -9.14
C ALA A 227 -5.79 -21.41 -7.89
N CYS A 228 -5.18 -21.13 -6.73
CA CYS A 228 -5.52 -21.78 -5.45
C CYS A 228 -5.40 -23.33 -5.45
N GLY A 229 -4.80 -23.95 -6.48
CA GLY A 229 -4.71 -25.41 -6.64
C GLY A 229 -6.03 -26.12 -6.95
N LEU A 230 -7.07 -25.39 -7.37
CA LEU A 230 -8.41 -25.94 -7.61
C LEU A 230 -8.58 -26.34 -9.08
N LYS A 231 -8.18 -27.58 -9.43
CA LYS A 231 -8.39 -28.12 -10.79
C LYS A 231 -9.88 -28.16 -11.13
N GLY A 232 -10.22 -27.76 -12.36
CA GLY A 232 -11.60 -27.76 -12.87
C GLY A 232 -12.47 -26.58 -12.38
N LYS A 233 -11.90 -25.63 -11.62
CA LYS A 233 -12.57 -24.37 -11.24
C LYS A 233 -11.96 -23.21 -12.01
N GLY A 234 -12.83 -22.34 -12.52
CA GLY A 234 -12.42 -21.16 -13.27
C GLY A 234 -12.28 -19.92 -12.39
N THR A 235 -11.83 -18.84 -13.03
CA THR A 235 -11.89 -17.48 -12.50
C THR A 235 -12.83 -16.66 -13.37
N THR A 236 -13.52 -15.68 -12.80
CA THR A 236 -14.33 -14.70 -13.53
C THR A 236 -14.13 -13.31 -12.92
N SER A 237 -14.79 -12.30 -13.49
CA SER A 237 -14.78 -10.93 -13.01
C SER A 237 -16.20 -10.37 -12.94
N VAL A 238 -16.39 -9.28 -12.19
CA VAL A 238 -17.69 -8.59 -12.15
C VAL A 238 -18.12 -8.16 -13.55
N ASN A 239 -17.19 -7.73 -14.39
CA ASN A 239 -17.47 -7.35 -15.76
C ASN A 239 -17.96 -8.52 -16.62
N GLU A 240 -17.40 -9.72 -16.48
CA GLU A 240 -17.90 -10.90 -17.19
C GLU A 240 -19.28 -11.34 -16.69
N VAL A 241 -19.54 -11.23 -15.39
CA VAL A 241 -20.81 -11.65 -14.77
C VAL A 241 -21.95 -10.68 -15.08
N THR A 242 -21.67 -9.38 -15.09
CA THR A 242 -22.71 -8.33 -15.13
C THR A 242 -22.69 -7.46 -16.38
N GLY A 243 -21.64 -7.53 -17.19
CA GLY A 243 -21.37 -6.60 -18.30
C GLY A 243 -20.92 -5.20 -17.85
N LYS A 244 -20.92 -4.89 -16.55
CA LYS A 244 -20.61 -3.55 -16.03
C LYS A 244 -19.12 -3.38 -15.78
N ASN A 245 -18.59 -2.19 -16.06
CA ASN A 245 -17.22 -1.82 -15.68
C ASN A 245 -17.28 -0.97 -14.42
N ILE A 246 -16.81 -1.51 -13.29
CA ILE A 246 -16.87 -0.85 -12.00
C ILE A 246 -15.54 -0.15 -11.73
N ASP A 247 -15.61 1.14 -11.39
CA ASP A 247 -14.47 1.88 -10.89
C ASP A 247 -13.94 1.27 -9.57
N PRO A 248 -12.66 0.86 -9.50
CA PRO A 248 -12.07 0.28 -8.30
C PRO A 248 -12.21 1.16 -7.05
N ALA A 249 -12.12 2.50 -7.18
CA ALA A 249 -12.27 3.40 -6.03
C ALA A 249 -13.71 3.38 -5.49
N LYS A 250 -14.71 3.41 -6.39
CA LYS A 250 -16.12 3.25 -6.00
C LYS A 250 -16.38 1.91 -5.29
N PHE A 251 -15.84 0.80 -5.81
CA PHE A 251 -15.98 -0.49 -5.14
C PHE A 251 -15.29 -0.51 -3.78
N ALA A 252 -14.08 0.05 -3.67
CA ALA A 252 -13.35 0.15 -2.41
C ALA A 252 -14.15 0.89 -1.34
N ASN A 253 -14.75 2.03 -1.67
CA ASN A 253 -15.59 2.81 -0.75
C ASN A 253 -16.80 2.01 -0.25
N VAL A 254 -17.50 1.30 -1.14
CA VAL A 254 -18.62 0.43 -0.77
C VAL A 254 -18.13 -0.69 0.15
N TRP A 255 -17.03 -1.36 -0.20
CA TRP A 255 -16.50 -2.46 0.57
C TRP A 255 -16.08 -2.04 1.99
N VAL A 256 -15.39 -0.91 2.11
CA VAL A 256 -14.97 -0.38 3.41
C VAL A 256 -16.17 0.03 4.26
N SER A 257 -17.21 0.61 3.66
CA SER A 257 -18.46 0.94 4.35
C SER A 257 -19.16 -0.32 4.87
N GLN A 258 -19.22 -1.38 4.06
CA GLN A 258 -19.78 -2.68 4.48
C GLN A 258 -18.95 -3.31 5.60
N MET A 259 -17.62 -3.21 5.53
CA MET A 259 -16.73 -3.71 6.59
C MET A 259 -16.92 -2.94 7.90
N ALA A 260 -17.01 -1.61 7.85
CA ALA A 260 -17.28 -0.80 9.03
C ALA A 260 -18.61 -1.17 9.68
N ASN A 261 -19.66 -1.38 8.88
CA ASN A 261 -20.97 -1.84 9.37
C ASN A 261 -20.91 -3.23 10.03
N LEU A 262 -20.10 -4.13 9.50
CA LEU A 262 -19.94 -5.47 10.08
C LEU A 262 -19.11 -5.45 11.38
N LEU A 263 -18.08 -4.62 11.46
CA LEU A 263 -17.20 -4.53 12.64
C LEU A 263 -17.81 -3.75 13.80
N TYR A 264 -18.53 -2.67 13.51
CA TYR A 264 -19.06 -1.77 14.53
C TYR A 264 -20.60 -1.85 14.70
N GLY A 265 -21.29 -2.59 13.82
CA GLY A 265 -22.75 -2.56 13.70
C GLY A 265 -23.25 -1.50 12.72
N GLN A 266 -24.54 -1.50 12.41
CA GLN A 266 -25.16 -0.39 11.68
C GLN A 266 -25.22 0.85 12.58
N ALA A 267 -25.14 2.05 12.00
CA ALA A 267 -25.57 3.24 12.71
C ALA A 267 -27.03 3.02 13.13
N LEU A 268 -27.38 3.34 14.39
CA LEU A 268 -28.77 3.38 14.80
C LEU A 268 -29.44 4.54 14.07
N ASP A 269 -30.07 4.27 12.94
CA ASP A 269 -30.99 5.22 12.32
C ASP A 269 -32.34 5.10 13.02
N SER A 270 -32.61 6.00 13.97
CA SER A 270 -33.98 6.48 14.19
C SER A 270 -33.94 7.74 15.05
N ALA A 271 -34.19 8.88 14.38
CA ALA A 271 -34.28 10.24 14.91
C ALA A 271 -32.96 11.01 15.03
N SER A 272 -32.81 12.00 14.14
CA SER A 272 -31.89 13.14 14.15
C SER A 272 -30.39 12.87 13.94
N THR A 273 -29.91 13.36 12.78
CA THR A 273 -28.52 13.55 12.31
C THR A 273 -27.91 12.35 11.56
N PRO A 274 -27.30 12.55 10.37
CA PRO A 274 -26.52 11.50 9.71
C PRO A 274 -25.41 11.06 10.68
N ALA A 275 -25.44 9.81 11.13
CA ALA A 275 -24.35 9.26 11.91
C ALA A 275 -23.06 9.47 11.13
N GLU A 276 -22.05 10.09 11.75
CA GLU A 276 -20.77 10.33 11.09
C GLU A 276 -20.22 9.01 10.50
N PRO A 277 -19.65 9.04 9.29
CA PRO A 277 -19.12 7.83 8.67
C PRO A 277 -18.08 7.22 9.60
N ARG A 278 -18.28 5.97 9.99
CA ARG A 278 -17.32 5.14 10.76
C ARG A 278 -16.06 4.81 9.96
N VAL A 279 -15.80 5.55 8.87
CA VAL A 279 -14.69 5.41 7.97
C VAL A 279 -13.98 6.75 7.90
N GLN A 280 -12.73 6.78 8.33
CA GLN A 280 -11.85 7.92 8.16
C GLN A 280 -10.99 7.70 6.91
N ASN A 281 -11.24 8.47 5.85
CA ASN A 281 -10.33 8.47 4.71
C ASN A 281 -9.04 9.20 5.09
N SER A 282 -7.91 8.57 4.82
CA SER A 282 -6.57 9.13 5.07
C SER A 282 -5.70 8.95 3.83
N ASP A 283 -4.81 9.91 3.61
CA ASP A 283 -3.75 9.75 2.62
C ASP A 283 -2.61 8.89 3.19
N VAL A 284 -1.76 8.36 2.30
CA VAL A 284 -0.71 7.40 2.68
C VAL A 284 0.37 8.04 3.57
N GLU A 285 0.54 9.35 3.46
CA GLU A 285 1.44 10.18 4.27
C GLU A 285 1.03 10.22 5.75
N GLU A 286 -0.26 10.05 6.06
CA GLU A 286 -0.79 10.01 7.43
C GLU A 286 -0.51 8.68 8.16
N LEU A 287 0.11 7.71 7.48
CA LEU A 287 0.50 6.43 8.08
C LEU A 287 1.81 6.52 8.89
N GLY A 288 2.54 7.64 8.83
CA GLY A 288 3.82 7.78 9.52
C GLY A 288 4.93 6.92 8.92
N LEU A 289 4.88 6.72 7.59
CA LEU A 289 5.81 5.83 6.89
C LEU A 289 7.28 6.27 7.03
N PRO A 290 8.21 5.31 7.14
CA PRO A 290 9.63 5.62 7.18
C PRO A 290 10.08 6.24 5.84
N PRO A 291 11.12 7.10 5.85
CA PRO A 291 11.56 7.84 4.68
C PRO A 291 11.85 6.98 3.44
N GLU A 292 12.23 5.72 3.62
CA GLU A 292 12.50 4.77 2.54
C GLU A 292 11.23 4.47 1.74
N ILE A 293 10.12 4.17 2.43
CA ILE A 293 8.83 3.84 1.78
C ILE A 293 8.24 5.10 1.15
N THR A 294 8.28 6.23 1.85
CA THR A 294 7.80 7.52 1.34
C THR A 294 8.53 7.92 0.06
N ARG A 295 9.85 7.70 -0.01
CA ARG A 295 10.63 7.92 -1.23
C ARG A 295 10.21 7.02 -2.38
N MET A 296 9.94 5.73 -2.13
CA MET A 296 9.47 4.81 -3.17
C MET A 296 8.12 5.26 -3.76
N ILE A 297 7.17 5.63 -2.90
CA ILE A 297 5.85 6.15 -3.32
C ILE A 297 6.02 7.43 -4.14
N TRP A 298 6.87 8.35 -3.67
CA TRP A 298 7.16 9.59 -4.38
C TRP A 298 7.69 9.32 -5.79
N TYR A 299 8.69 8.45 -5.94
CA TYR A 299 9.25 8.12 -7.27
C TYR A 299 8.22 7.52 -8.23
N MET A 300 7.21 6.81 -7.73
CA MET A 300 6.11 6.29 -8.56
C MET A 300 5.13 7.37 -9.01
N ASN A 301 4.96 8.42 -8.21
CA ASN A 301 4.02 9.51 -8.47
C ASN A 301 4.61 10.65 -9.32
N VAL A 302 5.94 10.73 -9.41
CA VAL A 302 6.62 11.75 -10.20
C VAL A 302 6.55 11.43 -11.70
N PRO A 303 6.22 12.41 -12.57
CA PRO A 303 6.26 12.22 -14.01
C PRO A 303 7.60 11.66 -14.48
N ARG A 304 7.58 10.69 -15.40
CA ARG A 304 8.80 10.04 -15.91
C ARG A 304 9.83 11.03 -16.48
N THR A 305 9.37 12.17 -16.99
CA THR A 305 10.23 13.27 -17.48
C THR A 305 11.09 13.85 -16.36
N VAL A 306 10.51 14.08 -15.18
CA VAL A 306 11.20 14.61 -13.99
C VAL A 306 12.15 13.57 -13.39
N VAL A 307 11.74 12.29 -13.34
CA VAL A 307 12.64 11.20 -12.89
C VAL A 307 13.84 11.03 -13.84
N LYS A 308 13.64 11.17 -15.16
CA LYS A 308 14.74 11.15 -16.14
C LYS A 308 15.65 12.37 -15.98
N TRP A 309 15.09 13.56 -15.81
CA TRP A 309 15.86 14.79 -15.60
C TRP A 309 16.74 14.72 -14.35
N THR A 310 16.19 14.29 -13.21
CA THR A 310 16.96 14.12 -11.96
C THR A 310 18.04 13.04 -12.06
N ARG A 311 17.80 11.94 -12.79
CA ARG A 311 18.83 10.92 -13.09
C ARG A 311 19.92 11.44 -14.02
N ASN A 312 19.57 12.31 -14.97
CA ASN A 312 20.53 12.92 -15.88
C ASN A 312 21.40 13.98 -15.17
N ILE A 313 20.87 14.71 -14.18
CA ILE A 313 21.68 15.62 -13.35
C ILE A 313 22.73 14.86 -12.54
N LYS A 314 22.39 13.69 -11.99
CA LYS A 314 23.38 12.81 -11.33
C LYS A 314 24.39 12.18 -12.30
N LYS A 315 24.14 12.28 -13.60
CA LYS A 315 25.03 11.83 -14.69
C LYS A 315 25.72 13.00 -15.41
N VAL A 316 25.58 14.23 -14.92
CA VAL A 316 26.50 15.29 -15.34
C VAL A 316 27.86 14.88 -14.81
N ASP A 317 28.67 14.36 -15.71
CA ASP A 317 30.06 14.04 -15.43
C ASP A 317 30.77 15.36 -15.14
N LEU A 318 31.37 15.47 -13.95
CA LEU A 318 32.18 16.64 -13.60
C LEU A 318 33.47 16.70 -14.44
N SER A 319 33.76 15.67 -15.25
CA SER A 319 34.82 15.71 -16.26
C SER A 319 34.48 16.51 -17.52
N ASP A 320 33.20 16.77 -17.80
CA ASP A 320 32.77 17.51 -19.00
C ASP A 320 32.69 19.04 -18.76
N MET A 321 32.97 19.49 -17.54
CA MET A 321 33.34 20.87 -17.30
C MET A 321 34.84 21.01 -17.47
N ASN A 322 35.28 21.02 -18.73
CA ASN A 322 36.52 21.67 -19.13
C ASN A 322 36.34 23.17 -18.87
N ILE A 323 36.39 23.57 -17.60
CA ILE A 323 36.69 24.94 -17.23
C ILE A 323 38.17 25.10 -17.59
N THR A 324 38.41 25.49 -18.84
CA THR A 324 39.64 26.17 -19.20
C THR A 324 39.83 27.28 -18.18
N SER A 325 40.91 27.17 -17.44
CA SER A 325 41.33 28.03 -16.35
C SER A 325 41.68 29.43 -16.85
N ASP A 326 40.70 30.20 -17.32
CA ASP A 326 40.88 31.58 -17.76
C ASP A 326 39.66 32.45 -17.41
N ILE A 327 39.20 32.36 -16.15
CA ILE A 327 38.44 33.46 -15.56
C ILE A 327 39.45 34.28 -14.74
N PRO A 328 39.75 35.54 -15.11
CA PRO A 328 40.66 36.37 -14.33
C PRO A 328 39.97 36.76 -13.03
N VAL A 329 40.25 36.03 -11.94
CA VAL A 329 39.92 36.45 -10.59
C VAL A 329 40.86 37.59 -10.23
N LYS A 330 40.36 38.82 -10.23
CA LYS A 330 41.12 39.98 -9.74
C LYS A 330 41.08 39.99 -8.21
N TYR A 331 42.24 39.81 -7.59
CA TYR A 331 42.47 40.05 -6.17
C TYR A 331 43.05 41.47 -6.00
N GLU A 332 42.45 42.29 -5.15
CA GLU A 332 43.11 43.49 -4.62
C GLU A 332 43.51 43.21 -3.18
N LYS A 333 44.78 43.51 -2.84
CA LYS A 333 45.28 43.45 -1.48
C LYS A 333 44.88 44.73 -0.74
N ASN A 334 44.36 44.58 0.47
CA ASN A 334 44.32 45.68 1.43
C ASN A 334 45.66 45.78 2.18
N ASP A 335 45.94 46.93 2.81
CA ASP A 335 47.25 47.30 3.37
C ASP A 335 47.79 46.38 4.48
N ASN A 336 47.04 45.36 4.90
CA ASN A 336 47.44 44.35 5.88
C ASN A 336 47.62 42.93 5.31
N GLY A 337 47.47 42.73 4.00
CA GLY A 337 47.91 41.50 3.32
C GLY A 337 46.97 40.29 3.31
N ASP A 338 45.69 40.44 3.68
CA ASP A 338 44.71 39.34 3.65
C ASP A 338 43.80 39.40 2.41
N GLU A 339 43.62 38.26 1.70
CA GLU A 339 42.71 38.14 0.55
C GLU A 339 41.27 37.84 1.00
N LEU A 340 40.31 38.71 0.63
CA LEU A 340 38.88 38.51 0.86
C LEU A 340 38.13 38.34 -0.47
N LEU A 341 37.36 37.25 -0.59
CA LEU A 341 36.50 36.95 -1.74
C LEU A 341 35.28 37.89 -1.73
N LYS A 342 35.12 38.74 -2.75
CA LYS A 342 33.87 39.52 -2.95
C LYS A 342 32.79 38.65 -3.57
N ASP A 343 31.60 38.70 -2.98
CA ASP A 343 30.38 38.00 -3.38
C ASP A 343 30.06 38.08 -4.88
N LEU A 344 29.74 36.93 -5.48
CA LEU A 344 29.07 36.81 -6.78
C LEU A 344 27.54 36.86 -6.58
N LEU A 345 27.06 38.01 -6.12
CA LEU A 345 25.68 38.43 -6.29
C LEU A 345 25.70 39.63 -7.23
N GLU A 346 25.61 39.37 -8.53
CA GLU A 346 24.93 40.20 -9.55
C GLU A 346 25.26 39.69 -10.96
N MET A 347 24.29 39.84 -11.86
CA MET A 347 24.25 39.46 -13.30
C MET A 347 23.77 38.02 -13.57
N ASN A 348 22.64 37.76 -14.24
CA ASN A 348 21.78 38.64 -15.02
C ASN A 348 20.35 38.05 -15.11
N ASP A 349 19.39 38.82 -14.62
CA ASP A 349 17.95 38.69 -14.85
C ASP A 349 17.63 39.02 -16.31
N GLN A 350 17.62 38.04 -17.21
CA GLN A 350 16.85 38.10 -18.48
C GLN A 350 16.53 36.69 -18.96
N ASN A 351 15.53 36.05 -18.36
CA ASN A 351 14.66 35.02 -18.96
C ASN A 351 13.62 34.53 -17.94
N GLU A 352 12.73 35.43 -17.48
CA GLU A 352 11.51 35.06 -16.76
C GLU A 352 10.32 35.05 -17.71
N ALA A 353 9.90 33.85 -18.14
CA ALA A 353 8.52 33.59 -18.53
C ALA A 353 8.26 32.08 -18.60
N MET A 354 8.34 31.35 -17.47
CA MET A 354 7.59 30.10 -17.28
C MET A 354 7.50 29.80 -15.76
N SER A 355 6.27 29.86 -15.27
CA SER A 355 5.83 29.67 -13.88
C SER A 355 6.65 28.66 -13.06
N ARG A 356 7.38 29.14 -12.05
CA ARG A 356 8.01 28.34 -10.99
C ARG A 356 6.98 28.09 -9.88
N PRO A 357 6.69 26.83 -9.46
CA PRO A 357 5.98 26.58 -8.22
C PRO A 357 6.89 26.94 -7.03
N SER A 358 6.39 27.76 -6.10
CA SER A 358 7.11 28.23 -4.93
C SER A 358 7.52 27.08 -4.00
N PHE A 359 8.80 26.71 -3.99
CA PHE A 359 9.39 25.88 -2.94
C PHE A 359 9.76 26.74 -1.74
N ARG A 360 8.77 27.08 -0.91
CA ARG A 360 8.99 27.52 0.48
C ARG A 360 7.89 26.98 1.38
N LYS A 361 8.10 25.75 1.86
CA LYS A 361 7.64 25.19 3.16
C LYS A 361 7.90 23.68 3.22
N CYS A 362 9.17 23.31 3.29
CA CYS A 362 9.62 22.03 3.86
C CYS A 362 11.01 22.32 4.46
N ALA A 363 11.00 23.05 5.58
CA ALA A 363 12.18 23.19 6.42
C ALA A 363 12.42 21.84 7.12
N GLY A 364 13.68 21.39 7.11
CA GLY A 364 14.09 20.09 7.65
C GLY A 364 15.23 19.42 6.89
N ILE A 365 15.93 20.12 6.00
CA ILE A 365 17.19 19.62 5.40
C ILE A 365 18.34 20.13 6.29
N GLY A 366 18.58 19.43 7.40
CA GLY A 366 19.91 19.42 8.01
C GLY A 366 20.81 18.55 7.14
N ARG A 367 22.00 19.06 6.76
CA ARG A 367 23.03 18.28 6.09
C ARG A 367 23.33 17.03 6.92
N TRP A 368 22.90 15.87 6.46
CA TRP A 368 23.32 14.59 7.05
C TRP A 368 24.40 13.99 6.16
N SER A 369 25.65 14.13 6.62
CA SER A 369 26.76 13.30 6.16
C SER A 369 26.66 11.94 6.86
N PRO A 370 26.81 10.80 6.16
CA PRO A 370 26.82 9.51 6.82
C PRO A 370 28.02 9.43 7.79
N PRO A 371 27.87 8.83 8.99
CA PRO A 371 29.00 8.59 9.88
C PRO A 371 29.94 7.58 9.20
N ILE A 372 31.12 8.07 8.84
CA ILE A 372 32.25 7.23 8.40
C ILE A 372 32.79 6.57 9.67
N GLY A 373 32.39 5.31 9.90
CA GLY A 373 33.03 4.48 10.92
C GLY A 373 34.49 4.15 10.51
N PRO A 374 35.43 3.97 11.46
CA PRO A 374 36.86 3.95 11.16
C PRO A 374 37.35 2.74 10.37
N ASN A 375 36.50 1.76 10.11
CA ASN A 375 36.88 0.53 9.41
C ASN A 375 35.99 0.34 8.19
N GLY A 376 36.54 0.66 7.01
CA GLY A 376 35.88 0.51 5.73
C GLY A 376 35.47 -0.94 5.45
N SER A 377 34.19 -1.12 5.09
CA SER A 377 33.76 -2.21 4.21
C SER A 377 32.45 -1.81 3.54
N LEU A 378 32.55 -1.42 2.27
CA LEU A 378 31.44 -1.33 1.33
C LEU A 378 30.98 -2.77 1.03
N SER A 379 29.81 -3.16 1.51
CA SER A 379 29.14 -4.34 0.99
C SER A 379 27.64 -4.09 0.83
N VAL A 380 27.10 -4.60 -0.29
CA VAL A 380 25.67 -4.77 -0.59
C VAL A 380 24.98 -3.45 -1.03
N VAL A 381 24.66 -3.16 -2.31
CA VAL A 381 23.97 -3.93 -3.35
C VAL A 381 24.40 -3.43 -4.75
N ARG A 382 24.92 -4.31 -5.61
CA ARG A 382 24.95 -4.16 -7.07
C ARG A 382 24.21 -5.35 -7.70
N LYS A 383 23.50 -5.08 -8.82
CA LYS A 383 22.62 -5.97 -9.64
C LYS A 383 21.28 -6.27 -8.96
N ILE A 384 20.12 -6.03 -9.59
CA ILE A 384 19.66 -6.58 -10.86
C ILE A 384 18.81 -5.54 -11.63
N ILE A 385 19.28 -5.09 -12.81
CA ILE A 385 18.43 -4.79 -13.99
C ILE A 385 19.31 -5.07 -15.23
N ARG A 386 19.04 -6.19 -15.90
CA ARG A 386 19.17 -6.33 -17.36
C ARG A 386 17.91 -7.02 -17.85
#